data_AF-A0A7J9ISJ1-F1
#
_entry.id   AF-A0A7J9ISJ1-F1
#
_cell.length_a   1.000
_cell.length_b   1.000
_cell.length_c   1.000
_cell.angle_alpha   90.00
_cell.angle_beta   90.00
_cell.angle_gamma   90.00
#
_symmetry.space_group_name_H-M   'P 1'
#
loop_
_entity.id
_entity.type
_entity.pdbx_description
1 polymer ?
#
loop_
_entity_poly.entity_id
_entity_poly.type
_entity_poly.pdbx_seq_one_letter_code
_entity_poly.pdbx_strand_id
1 'polypeptide(L)'
;DAKKRLQKVGYEQVVEREDWKLEAGKRYFLTRNHSTIVAFAIGGLWHTWFDRDLTVAGRVMIREEKGGSVSYSHRLVRIEEPIMCVPTLAIHLDSIVDRNYFVIACLVSRGVNDGFKVNTQSHLLPVLATSVKVELNKEFAENGLVEKTTNKSRHHAFLLQMIANKLGCQPDQICDFELQACDTQPSVVAGAAKEFIFSGRLDNLCMLFCSL
;
A
#
# COMPACT_ATOMS: atom_id res chain seq x y z
N ASP A 1 30.68 3.38 18.02
CA ASP A 1 30.00 4.06 16.90
C ASP A 1 28.92 3.21 16.24
N ALA A 2 27.69 3.73 16.19
CA ALA A 2 26.55 3.09 15.54
C ALA A 2 26.79 2.80 14.04
N LYS A 3 27.49 3.71 13.33
CA LYS A 3 27.92 3.51 11.93
C LYS A 3 28.67 2.19 11.72
N LYS A 4 29.71 1.93 12.54
CA LYS A 4 30.52 0.70 12.43
C LYS A 4 29.70 -0.55 12.71
N ARG A 5 28.71 -0.46 13.61
CA ARG A 5 27.78 -1.57 13.92
C ARG A 5 26.85 -1.86 12.74
N LEU A 6 26.28 -0.83 12.11
CA LEU A 6 25.40 -0.99 10.95
C LEU A 6 26.15 -1.58 9.74
N GLN A 7 27.36 -1.08 9.46
CA GLN A 7 28.20 -1.63 8.39
C GLN A 7 28.57 -3.10 8.64
N LYS A 8 28.83 -3.49 9.90
CA LYS A 8 29.10 -4.89 10.26
C LYS A 8 27.89 -5.82 10.04
N VAL A 9 26.68 -5.28 10.13
CA VAL A 9 25.41 -6.02 9.95
C VAL A 9 24.92 -5.96 8.48
N GLY A 10 25.73 -5.39 7.57
CA GLY A 10 25.44 -5.38 6.13
C GLY A 10 24.57 -4.22 5.66
N TYR A 11 24.50 -3.12 6.41
CA TYR A 11 23.86 -1.89 5.92
C TYR A 11 24.81 -1.09 5.02
N GLU A 12 24.32 -0.68 3.85
CA GLU A 12 25.03 0.20 2.90
C GLU A 12 24.78 1.68 3.24
N GLN A 13 25.83 2.50 3.22
CA GLN A 13 25.67 3.93 3.50
C GLN A 13 25.19 4.66 2.24
N VAL A 14 24.10 5.42 2.33
CA VAL A 14 23.65 6.34 1.26
C VAL A 14 23.94 7.78 1.63
N VAL A 15 24.22 8.60 0.62
CA VAL A 15 24.55 10.02 0.78
C VAL A 15 23.31 10.86 0.44
N GLU A 16 22.88 11.73 1.36
CA GLU A 16 21.66 12.55 1.23
C GLU A 16 21.63 13.43 -0.03
N ARG A 17 22.80 13.73 -0.60
CA ARG A 17 22.96 14.63 -1.76
C ARG A 17 23.03 13.93 -3.11
N GLU A 18 22.94 12.60 -3.15
CA GLU A 18 23.05 11.81 -4.38
C GLU A 18 21.71 11.18 -4.74
N ASP A 19 21.51 10.87 -6.03
CA ASP A 19 20.36 10.09 -6.48
C ASP A 19 20.50 8.63 -6.00
N TRP A 20 19.51 8.15 -5.24
CA TRP A 20 19.58 6.82 -4.63
C TRP A 20 19.11 5.74 -5.61
N LYS A 21 19.99 4.77 -5.90
CA LYS A 21 19.62 3.52 -6.58
C LYS A 21 19.46 2.41 -5.55
N LEU A 22 18.21 2.22 -5.15
CA LEU A 22 17.81 1.38 -4.05
C LEU A 22 17.35 0.00 -4.56
N GLU A 23 17.83 -1.08 -3.96
CA GLU A 23 17.45 -2.45 -4.34
C GLU A 23 16.57 -3.10 -3.27
N ALA A 24 15.55 -3.84 -3.73
CA ALA A 24 14.71 -4.64 -2.85
C ALA A 24 15.53 -5.74 -2.15
N GLY A 25 15.32 -5.90 -0.85
CA GLY A 25 16.05 -6.81 0.03
C GLY A 25 17.30 -6.20 0.69
N LYS A 26 17.81 -5.05 0.20
CA LYS A 26 18.98 -4.39 0.78
C LYS A 26 18.62 -3.46 1.96
N ARG A 27 19.63 -3.18 2.78
CA ARG A 27 19.49 -2.34 3.98
C ARG A 27 20.43 -1.14 3.85
N TYR A 28 19.91 0.04 4.13
CA TYR A 28 20.63 1.30 3.92
C TYR A 28 20.60 2.17 5.16
N PHE A 29 21.60 3.01 5.33
CA PHE A 29 21.59 4.04 6.37
C PHE A 29 22.23 5.33 5.86
N LEU A 30 21.81 6.45 6.42
CA LEU A 30 22.41 7.75 6.16
C LEU A 30 22.72 8.46 7.47
N THR A 31 23.69 9.37 7.42
CA THR A 31 24.09 10.18 8.56
C THR A 31 23.95 11.64 8.22
N ARG A 32 23.23 12.40 9.05
CA ARG A 32 23.09 13.85 8.90
C ARG A 32 23.86 14.54 10.01
N ASN A 33 24.75 15.45 9.63
CA ASN A 33 25.62 16.24 10.52
C ASN A 33 26.46 15.44 11.53
N HIS A 34 26.77 14.17 11.22
CA HIS A 34 27.49 13.23 12.11
C HIS A 34 26.86 12.98 13.49
N SER A 35 25.74 13.62 13.83
CA SER A 35 25.01 13.50 15.09
C SER A 35 23.73 12.66 14.96
N THR A 36 23.18 12.54 13.75
CA THR A 36 21.94 11.80 13.47
C THR A 36 22.22 10.66 12.51
N ILE A 37 21.69 9.47 12.81
CA ILE A 37 21.77 8.28 11.96
C ILE A 37 20.35 7.75 11.71
N VAL A 38 20.02 7.54 10.44
CA VAL A 38 18.74 6.97 10.02
C VAL A 38 19.04 5.69 9.25
N ALA A 39 18.53 4.56 9.71
CA ALA A 39 18.73 3.25 9.10
C ALA A 39 17.37 2.68 8.67
N PHE A 40 17.28 2.15 7.45
CA PHE A 40 16.06 1.60 6.88
C PHE A 40 16.39 0.37 6.02
N ALA A 41 15.48 -0.60 6.02
CA ALA A 41 15.58 -1.78 5.15
C ALA A 41 14.56 -1.65 4.03
N ILE A 42 14.97 -1.97 2.81
CA ILE A 42 14.08 -1.96 1.65
C ILE A 42 13.52 -3.36 1.53
N GLY A 43 12.39 -3.57 2.16
CA GLY A 43 11.72 -4.85 2.11
C GLY A 43 10.52 -4.85 3.04
N GLY A 44 9.38 -5.30 2.50
CA GLY A 44 8.28 -5.81 3.29
C GLY A 44 8.22 -7.33 3.13
N LEU A 45 7.56 -8.01 4.07
CA LEU A 45 7.09 -9.38 3.83
C LEU A 45 5.94 -9.32 2.80
N TRP A 46 6.27 -9.07 1.53
CA TRP A 46 5.27 -8.76 0.50
C TRP A 46 4.22 -9.86 0.31
N HIS A 47 4.61 -11.12 0.51
CA HIS A 47 3.67 -12.24 0.44
C HIS A 47 2.53 -12.15 1.46
N THR A 48 2.70 -11.46 2.61
CA THR A 48 1.63 -11.32 3.61
C THR A 48 0.57 -10.29 3.22
N TRP A 49 0.83 -9.49 2.18
CA TRP A 49 -0.09 -8.48 1.64
C TRP A 49 -1.03 -9.04 0.58
N PHE A 50 -0.78 -10.25 0.09
CA PHE A 50 -1.68 -10.93 -0.82
C PHE A 50 -2.93 -11.43 -0.07
N ASP A 51 -4.05 -11.49 -0.79
CA ASP A 51 -5.36 -11.96 -0.31
C ASP A 51 -5.85 -11.25 0.97
N ARG A 52 -5.38 -10.01 1.19
CA ARG A 52 -5.82 -9.14 2.27
C ARG A 52 -6.91 -8.19 1.79
N ASP A 53 -7.82 -7.89 2.70
CA ASP A 53 -8.83 -6.84 2.52
C ASP A 53 -8.16 -5.48 2.76
N LEU A 54 -7.72 -4.83 1.67
CA LEU A 54 -6.94 -3.60 1.72
C LEU A 54 -7.79 -2.36 1.44
N THR A 55 -7.39 -1.27 2.08
CA THR A 55 -7.91 0.07 1.84
C THR A 55 -6.77 1.10 1.80
N VAL A 56 -7.11 2.38 1.59
CA VAL A 56 -6.14 3.47 1.55
C VAL A 56 -6.35 4.47 2.69
N ALA A 57 -5.23 4.95 3.24
CA ALA A 57 -5.21 6.04 4.20
C ALA A 57 -4.02 6.96 3.96
N GLY A 58 -4.17 8.25 4.23
CA GLY A 58 -3.09 9.20 4.07
C GLY A 58 -3.56 10.65 3.96
N ARG A 59 -2.88 11.44 3.15
CA ARG A 59 -3.07 12.89 3.02
C ARG A 59 -3.43 13.26 1.59
N VAL A 60 -4.35 14.20 1.45
CA VAL A 60 -4.82 14.75 0.17
C VAL A 60 -4.64 16.26 0.17
N MET A 61 -4.13 16.79 -0.94
CA MET A 61 -4.06 18.24 -1.20
C MET A 61 -5.29 18.69 -1.97
N ILE A 62 -6.03 19.63 -1.38
CA ILE A 62 -7.27 20.16 -1.95
C ILE A 62 -7.07 21.63 -2.29
N ARG A 63 -7.48 22.01 -3.50
CA ARG A 63 -7.62 23.40 -3.92
C ARG A 63 -8.95 23.96 -3.42
N GLU A 64 -8.87 25.04 -2.66
CA GLU A 64 -10.03 25.80 -2.18
C GLU A 64 -10.02 27.17 -2.87
N GLU A 65 -11.19 27.63 -3.31
CA GLU A 65 -11.36 28.95 -3.89
C GLU A 65 -12.39 29.73 -3.06
N LYS A 66 -11.95 30.80 -2.40
CA LYS A 66 -12.80 31.67 -1.59
C LYS A 66 -12.56 33.11 -2.02
N GLY A 67 -13.60 33.77 -2.54
CA GLY A 67 -13.56 35.18 -2.89
C GLY A 67 -12.53 35.54 -3.98
N GLY A 68 -12.30 34.66 -4.96
CA GLY A 68 -11.32 34.86 -6.04
C GLY A 68 -9.86 34.61 -5.65
N SER A 69 -9.59 34.25 -4.41
CA SER A 69 -8.26 33.79 -3.95
C SER A 69 -8.21 32.27 -3.93
N VAL A 70 -7.17 31.70 -4.55
CA VAL A 70 -6.90 30.26 -4.56
C VAL A 70 -5.99 29.92 -3.39
N SER A 71 -6.47 29.05 -2.50
CA SER A 71 -5.68 28.48 -1.40
C SER A 71 -5.58 26.96 -1.53
N TYR A 72 -4.55 26.37 -0.91
CA TYR A 72 -4.38 24.92 -0.84
C TYR A 72 -4.43 24.46 0.61
N SER A 73 -5.18 23.39 0.87
CA SER A 73 -5.28 22.78 2.19
C SER A 73 -4.92 21.30 2.15
N HIS A 74 -4.30 20.82 3.22
CA HIS A 74 -4.02 19.39 3.40
C HIS A 74 -5.10 18.77 4.27
N ARG A 75 -5.68 17.65 3.84
CA ARG A 75 -6.66 16.89 4.63
C ARG A 75 -6.24 15.44 4.76
N LEU A 76 -6.48 14.85 5.93
CA LEU A 76 -6.30 13.43 6.14
C LEU A 76 -7.54 12.69 5.66
N VAL A 77 -7.33 11.57 4.98
CA VAL A 77 -8.39 10.68 4.51
C VAL A 77 -8.07 9.24 4.88
N ARG A 78 -9.11 8.50 5.25
CA ARG A 78 -9.08 7.04 5.38
C ARG A 78 -10.39 6.52 4.84
N ILE A 79 -10.32 5.62 3.86
CA ILE A 79 -11.48 4.85 3.43
C ILE A 79 -11.62 3.69 4.41
N GLU A 80 -12.82 3.44 4.91
CA GLU A 80 -13.04 2.45 5.97
C GLU A 80 -13.34 1.06 5.39
N GLU A 81 -13.92 1.04 4.19
CA GLU A 81 -14.28 -0.16 3.45
C GLU A 81 -13.05 -0.78 2.76
N PRO A 82 -13.04 -2.12 2.58
CA PRO A 82 -12.02 -2.80 1.78
C PRO A 82 -12.31 -2.58 0.29
N ILE A 83 -11.48 -1.77 -0.36
CA ILE A 83 -11.69 -1.35 -1.75
C ILE A 83 -10.78 -2.07 -2.73
N MET A 84 -9.72 -2.72 -2.24
CA MET A 84 -8.75 -3.35 -3.11
C MET A 84 -8.14 -4.60 -2.48
N CYS A 85 -7.64 -5.49 -3.32
CA CYS A 85 -6.96 -6.71 -2.90
C CYS A 85 -5.84 -7.01 -3.91
N VAL A 86 -4.76 -7.64 -3.44
CA VAL A 86 -3.71 -8.20 -4.29
C VAL A 86 -3.93 -9.72 -4.33
N PRO A 87 -4.57 -10.28 -5.37
CA PRO A 87 -4.91 -11.70 -5.39
C PRO A 87 -3.67 -12.58 -5.62
N THR A 88 -3.61 -13.73 -4.95
CA THR A 88 -2.64 -14.78 -5.29
C THR A 88 -2.98 -15.47 -6.62
N LEU A 89 -1.96 -15.97 -7.32
CA LEU A 89 -2.16 -16.84 -8.47
C LEU A 89 -2.68 -18.20 -7.97
N ALA A 90 -3.68 -18.74 -8.66
CA ALA A 90 -4.20 -20.06 -8.34
C ALA A 90 -3.09 -21.12 -8.44
N ILE A 91 -2.96 -21.96 -7.41
CA ILE A 91 -1.94 -23.03 -7.33
C ILE A 91 -1.97 -23.99 -8.54
N HIS A 92 -3.15 -24.22 -9.13
CA HIS A 92 -3.32 -25.07 -10.32
C HIS A 92 -2.58 -24.53 -11.54
N LEU A 93 -2.45 -23.20 -11.63
CA LEU A 93 -1.73 -22.51 -12.70
C LEU A 93 -0.25 -22.34 -12.38
N ASP A 94 0.14 -22.56 -11.12
CA ASP A 94 1.53 -22.53 -10.63
C ASP A 94 2.30 -23.84 -10.96
N SER A 95 1.72 -24.70 -11.80
CA SER A 95 2.20 -26.04 -12.12
C SER A 95 2.55 -26.21 -13.61
N ILE A 96 3.53 -25.46 -14.11
CA ILE A 96 4.30 -25.79 -15.35
C ILE A 96 5.79 -26.05 -15.02
N VAL A 97 6.10 -26.39 -13.78
CA VAL A 97 7.36 -27.06 -13.44
C VAL A 97 7.00 -28.28 -12.59
N ASP A 98 7.32 -29.46 -13.11
CA ASP A 98 7.09 -30.80 -12.55
C ASP A 98 5.69 -31.44 -12.69
N ARG A 99 5.40 -31.81 -13.95
CA ARG A 99 4.47 -32.90 -14.27
C ARG A 99 4.94 -34.22 -13.64
N ASN A 100 4.30 -34.64 -12.55
CA ASN A 100 3.88 -36.03 -12.26
C ASN A 100 3.37 -36.10 -10.82
N TYR A 101 2.03 -36.09 -10.63
CA TYR A 101 1.23 -36.55 -9.47
C TYR A 101 -0.01 -35.66 -9.30
N PHE A 102 -0.93 -35.75 -10.26
CA PHE A 102 -2.15 -34.94 -10.34
C PHE A 102 -3.26 -35.33 -9.34
N VAL A 103 -3.04 -36.22 -8.35
CA VAL A 103 -4.18 -36.79 -7.59
C VAL A 103 -4.07 -36.71 -6.05
N ILE A 104 -2.95 -36.26 -5.46
CA ILE A 104 -2.79 -36.21 -3.97
C ILE A 104 -2.42 -34.80 -3.44
N ALA A 105 -2.62 -33.73 -4.22
CA ALA A 105 -2.16 -32.38 -3.88
C ALA A 105 -3.14 -31.51 -3.04
N CYS A 106 -4.28 -32.04 -2.58
CA CYS A 106 -5.25 -31.24 -1.80
C CYS A 106 -4.98 -31.17 -0.28
N LEU A 107 -4.02 -31.92 0.29
CA LEU A 107 -3.87 -31.97 1.76
C LEU A 107 -2.46 -31.79 2.32
N VAL A 108 -1.42 -31.59 1.51
CA VAL A 108 -0.08 -31.38 2.07
C VAL A 108 0.70 -30.38 1.21
N SER A 109 0.95 -29.18 1.73
CA SER A 109 2.00 -28.28 1.24
C SER A 109 3.33 -29.01 1.22
N ARG A 110 3.74 -29.57 0.09
CA ARG A 110 5.07 -30.16 -0.10
C ARG A 110 5.60 -29.86 -1.50
N GLY A 111 6.23 -28.69 -1.57
CA GLY A 111 7.02 -28.17 -2.69
C GLY A 111 7.74 -26.88 -2.29
N VAL A 112 8.28 -26.82 -1.06
CA VAL A 112 8.98 -25.64 -0.51
C VAL A 112 10.48 -25.81 -0.78
N ASN A 113 10.94 -25.57 -2.00
CA ASN A 113 12.39 -25.39 -2.25
C ASN A 113 12.71 -24.31 -3.29
N ASP A 114 11.76 -23.92 -4.14
CA ASP A 114 11.80 -22.63 -4.84
C ASP A 114 10.51 -21.87 -4.45
N GLY A 115 10.58 -21.13 -3.34
CA GLY A 115 9.42 -20.38 -2.83
C GLY A 115 8.91 -19.36 -3.85
N PHE A 116 7.61 -19.07 -3.80
CA PHE A 116 6.96 -18.08 -4.67
C PHE A 116 7.74 -16.75 -4.68
N LYS A 117 8.42 -16.48 -5.80
CA LYS A 117 9.25 -15.28 -5.97
C LYS A 117 8.38 -14.12 -6.42
N VAL A 118 7.96 -13.29 -5.47
CA VAL A 118 7.16 -12.09 -5.74
C VAL A 118 7.98 -11.08 -6.54
N ASN A 119 7.53 -10.74 -7.75
CA ASN A 119 7.97 -9.54 -8.44
C ASN A 119 7.16 -8.34 -7.92
N THR A 120 7.82 -7.38 -7.29
CA THR A 120 7.16 -6.24 -6.63
C THR A 120 6.46 -5.29 -7.61
N GLN A 121 6.85 -5.29 -8.89
CA GLN A 121 6.27 -4.39 -9.89
C GLN A 121 5.05 -5.00 -10.59
N SER A 122 5.11 -6.30 -10.92
CA SER A 122 4.06 -6.96 -11.70
C SER A 122 3.03 -7.69 -10.84
N HIS A 123 3.44 -8.27 -9.70
CA HIS A 123 2.57 -9.12 -8.89
C HIS A 123 1.90 -8.39 -7.72
N LEU A 124 2.32 -7.15 -7.42
CA LEU A 124 1.75 -6.33 -6.32
C LEU A 124 0.77 -5.25 -6.81
N LEU A 125 0.26 -5.37 -8.03
CA LEU A 125 -0.74 -4.44 -8.55
C LEU A 125 -2.12 -4.79 -7.94
N PRO A 126 -2.69 -3.92 -7.09
CA PRO A 126 -3.97 -4.21 -6.45
C PRO A 126 -5.11 -4.08 -7.45
N VAL A 127 -6.09 -4.97 -7.35
CA VAL A 127 -7.34 -4.90 -8.10
C VAL A 127 -8.31 -4.01 -7.34
N LEU A 128 -8.77 -2.92 -7.96
CA LEU A 128 -9.72 -1.95 -7.38
C LEU A 128 -11.16 -2.20 -7.84
N ALA A 129 -11.38 -2.34 -9.15
CA ALA A 129 -12.71 -2.50 -9.73
C ALA A 129 -12.62 -3.20 -11.10
N THR A 130 -13.73 -3.83 -11.51
CA THR A 130 -13.89 -4.29 -12.89
C THR A 130 -14.36 -3.14 -13.77
N SER A 131 -13.93 -3.12 -15.04
CA SER A 131 -14.41 -2.11 -16.00
C SER A 131 -15.93 -2.09 -16.03
N VAL A 132 -16.57 -3.26 -16.18
CA VAL A 132 -18.04 -3.41 -16.27
C VAL A 132 -18.78 -2.63 -15.17
N LYS A 133 -18.32 -2.74 -13.92
CA LYS A 133 -18.96 -2.04 -12.79
C LYS A 133 -18.67 -0.54 -12.81
N VAL A 134 -17.51 -0.12 -13.31
CA VAL A 134 -17.17 1.29 -13.53
C VAL A 134 -18.05 1.89 -14.62
N GLU A 135 -18.30 1.17 -15.71
CA GLU A 135 -19.22 1.61 -16.77
C GLU A 135 -20.67 1.73 -16.26
N LEU A 136 -21.18 0.72 -15.56
CA LEU A 136 -22.53 0.78 -14.98
C LEU A 136 -22.71 1.94 -13.97
N ASN A 137 -21.66 2.24 -13.20
CA ASN A 137 -21.70 3.37 -12.26
C ASN A 137 -21.62 4.74 -12.96
N LYS A 138 -21.04 4.83 -14.17
CA LYS A 138 -21.07 6.07 -14.97
C LYS A 138 -22.47 6.36 -15.47
N GLU A 139 -23.20 5.35 -15.96
CA GLU A 139 -24.57 5.51 -16.45
C GLU A 139 -25.53 5.99 -15.33
N PHE A 140 -25.31 5.59 -14.08
CA PHE A 140 -26.07 6.12 -12.94
C PHE A 140 -25.80 7.61 -12.65
N ALA A 141 -24.60 8.11 -12.98
CA ALA A 141 -24.24 9.52 -12.83
C ALA A 141 -24.72 10.38 -14.01
N GLU A 142 -24.89 9.81 -15.20
CA GLU A 142 -25.30 10.53 -16.43
C GLU A 142 -26.78 10.98 -16.43
N ASN A 143 -27.60 10.57 -15.46
CA ASN A 143 -28.92 11.21 -15.22
C ASN A 143 -28.81 12.59 -14.54
N GLY A 144 -27.59 13.05 -14.20
CA GLY A 144 -27.28 14.44 -13.92
C GLY A 144 -26.27 14.95 -14.94
N LEU A 145 -26.66 15.96 -15.73
CA LEU A 145 -25.82 16.62 -16.74
C LEU A 145 -24.48 17.07 -16.15
N VAL A 146 -23.38 16.37 -16.46
CA VAL A 146 -22.02 16.89 -16.28
C VAL A 146 -21.22 16.64 -17.57
N GLU A 147 -20.81 17.75 -18.16
CA GLU A 147 -20.05 17.82 -19.41
C GLU A 147 -18.71 17.06 -19.32
N LYS A 148 -18.36 16.38 -20.41
CA LYS A 148 -17.09 15.67 -20.59
C LYS A 148 -15.92 16.65 -20.64
N THR A 149 -15.33 16.99 -19.49
CA THR A 149 -13.99 17.56 -19.45
C THR A 149 -12.96 16.46 -19.61
N THR A 150 -12.39 16.38 -20.81
CA THR A 150 -11.26 15.53 -21.19
C THR A 150 -9.97 15.95 -20.48
N ASN A 151 -9.88 15.79 -19.17
CA ASN A 151 -8.60 15.74 -18.48
C ASN A 151 -8.20 14.28 -18.35
N LYS A 152 -7.09 13.89 -19.01
CA LYS A 152 -6.43 12.59 -18.79
C LYS A 152 -5.91 12.57 -17.35
N SER A 153 -6.80 12.29 -16.40
CA SER A 153 -6.46 12.06 -15.01
C SER A 153 -5.43 10.94 -14.94
N ARG A 154 -4.35 11.16 -14.18
CA ARG A 154 -3.30 10.16 -13.92
C ARG A 154 -3.81 9.00 -13.06
N HIS A 155 -4.99 9.16 -12.46
CA HIS A 155 -5.59 8.22 -11.53
C HIS A 155 -6.96 7.74 -12.01
N HIS A 156 -7.33 6.54 -11.58
CA HIS A 156 -8.62 5.94 -11.90
C HIS A 156 -9.76 6.79 -11.33
N ALA A 157 -10.73 7.18 -12.17
CA ALA A 157 -11.82 8.11 -11.79
C ALA A 157 -12.61 7.63 -10.56
N PHE A 158 -12.82 6.31 -10.44
CA PHE A 158 -13.51 5.73 -9.29
C PHE A 158 -12.78 6.00 -7.96
N LEU A 159 -11.45 5.93 -7.93
CA LEU A 159 -10.67 6.21 -6.72
C LEU A 159 -10.78 7.69 -6.32
N LEU A 160 -10.67 8.59 -7.30
CA LEU A 160 -10.84 10.03 -7.06
C LEU A 160 -12.23 10.35 -6.52
N GLN A 161 -13.27 9.72 -7.08
CA GLN A 161 -14.64 9.89 -6.60
C GLN A 161 -14.79 9.41 -5.15
N MET A 162 -14.22 8.26 -4.78
CA MET A 162 -14.29 7.76 -3.40
C MET A 162 -13.61 8.70 -2.40
N ILE A 163 -12.43 9.22 -2.75
CA ILE A 163 -11.69 10.19 -1.93
C ILE A 163 -12.48 11.50 -1.80
N ALA A 164 -13.01 12.01 -2.93
CA ALA A 164 -13.80 13.22 -2.99
C ALA A 164 -15.07 13.12 -2.12
N ASN A 165 -15.79 12.00 -2.22
CA ASN A 165 -16.96 11.71 -1.39
C ASN A 165 -16.62 11.69 0.10
N LYS A 166 -15.50 11.07 0.50
CA LYS A 166 -15.07 11.01 1.92
C LYS A 166 -14.65 12.39 2.45
N LEU A 167 -14.11 13.26 1.60
CA LEU A 167 -13.64 14.60 1.97
C LEU A 167 -14.71 15.70 1.79
N GLY A 168 -15.84 15.39 1.16
CA GLY A 168 -16.89 16.35 0.84
C GLY A 168 -16.46 17.42 -0.17
N CYS A 169 -15.57 17.07 -1.10
CA CYS A 169 -15.09 17.95 -2.16
C CYS A 169 -15.43 17.39 -3.55
N GLN A 170 -15.20 18.17 -4.60
CA GLN A 170 -15.31 17.69 -5.98
C GLN A 170 -13.99 17.03 -6.43
N PRO A 171 -14.02 16.00 -7.30
CA PRO A 171 -12.81 15.34 -7.80
C PRO A 171 -11.81 16.32 -8.42
N ASP A 172 -12.29 17.36 -9.10
CA ASP A 172 -11.46 18.40 -9.75
C ASP A 172 -10.70 19.29 -8.75
N GLN A 173 -11.13 19.32 -7.49
CA GLN A 173 -10.44 20.06 -6.43
C GLN A 173 -9.25 19.29 -5.86
N ILE A 174 -9.12 17.99 -6.14
CA ILE A 174 -8.00 17.16 -5.69
C ILE A 174 -6.79 17.46 -6.58
N CYS A 175 -5.75 18.06 -6.00
CA CYS A 175 -4.53 18.38 -6.72
C CYS A 175 -3.56 17.19 -6.75
N ASP A 176 -3.33 16.58 -5.59
CA ASP A 176 -2.41 15.47 -5.40
C ASP A 176 -2.70 14.74 -4.07
N PHE A 177 -2.14 13.56 -3.88
CA PHE A 177 -2.28 12.80 -2.63
C PHE A 177 -1.11 11.86 -2.34
N GLU A 178 -0.87 11.66 -1.04
CA GLU A 178 0.05 10.66 -0.50
C GLU A 178 -0.77 9.63 0.26
N LEU A 179 -1.04 8.48 -0.37
CA LEU A 179 -1.85 7.41 0.18
C LEU A 179 -1.03 6.14 0.38
N GLN A 180 -1.27 5.47 1.49
CA GLN A 180 -0.69 4.16 1.80
C GLN A 180 -1.79 3.11 1.82
N ALA A 181 -1.49 1.95 1.24
CA ALA A 181 -2.33 0.77 1.41
C ALA A 181 -2.26 0.29 2.88
N CYS A 182 -3.38 -0.12 3.44
CA CYS A 182 -3.44 -0.69 4.79
C CYS A 182 -4.52 -1.77 4.90
N ASP A 183 -4.26 -2.77 5.75
CA ASP A 183 -5.24 -3.79 6.11
C ASP A 183 -6.44 -3.14 6.83
N THR A 184 -7.65 -3.56 6.42
CA THR A 184 -8.92 -3.17 7.05
C THR A 184 -9.22 -3.97 8.31
N GLN A 185 -8.59 -5.13 8.50
CA GLN A 185 -8.76 -5.95 9.68
C GLN A 185 -8.41 -5.13 10.95
N PRO A 186 -9.34 -4.98 11.90
CA PRO A 186 -9.09 -4.23 13.12
C PRO A 186 -8.12 -4.97 14.03
N SER A 187 -7.37 -4.21 14.83
CA SER A 187 -6.50 -4.76 15.87
C SER A 187 -7.31 -5.39 16.99
N VAL A 188 -6.91 -6.56 17.48
CA VAL A 188 -7.65 -7.33 18.50
C VAL A 188 -6.73 -7.94 19.56
N VAL A 189 -7.28 -8.17 20.75
CA VAL A 189 -6.68 -9.05 21.76
C VAL A 189 -7.06 -10.49 21.42
N ALA A 190 -6.06 -11.37 21.33
CA ALA A 190 -6.18 -12.71 20.76
C ALA A 190 -5.41 -13.77 21.56
N GLY A 191 -5.51 -15.03 21.12
CA GLY A 191 -4.99 -16.21 21.82
C GLY A 191 -6.05 -16.84 22.73
N ALA A 192 -5.91 -18.15 23.00
CA ALA A 192 -6.85 -18.89 23.84
C ALA A 192 -7.00 -18.27 25.25
N ALA A 193 -5.90 -17.73 25.78
CA ALA A 193 -5.85 -17.02 27.06
C ALA A 193 -5.95 -15.49 26.94
N LYS A 194 -6.23 -14.94 25.74
CA LYS A 194 -6.27 -13.48 25.47
C LYS A 194 -4.98 -12.74 25.84
N GLU A 195 -3.83 -13.38 25.62
CA GLU A 195 -2.51 -12.86 25.99
C GLU A 195 -1.76 -12.17 24.83
N PHE A 196 -2.29 -12.22 23.61
CA PHE A 196 -1.65 -11.64 22.42
C PHE A 196 -2.39 -10.42 21.90
N ILE A 197 -1.67 -9.56 21.17
CA ILE A 197 -2.24 -8.47 20.38
C ILE A 197 -1.98 -8.77 18.91
N PHE A 198 -3.04 -8.95 18.12
CA PHE A 198 -2.94 -9.05 16.68
C PHE A 198 -3.24 -7.69 16.07
N SER A 199 -2.22 -7.07 15.48
CA SER A 199 -2.34 -5.76 14.86
C SER A 199 -1.32 -5.62 13.73
N GLY A 200 -1.72 -4.98 12.64
CA GLY A 200 -0.76 -4.45 11.67
C GLY A 200 0.06 -3.31 12.27
N ARG A 201 1.23 -3.04 11.67
CA ARG A 201 2.07 -1.86 11.94
C ARG A 201 2.58 -1.74 13.40
N LEU A 202 2.63 -2.84 14.16
CA LEU A 202 3.19 -2.85 15.53
C LEU A 202 4.62 -2.31 15.55
N ASP A 203 5.42 -2.68 14.56
CA ASP A 203 6.71 -2.07 14.28
C ASP A 203 6.51 -0.78 13.44
N ASN A 204 6.68 0.44 13.95
CA ASN A 204 7.03 0.80 15.32
C ASN A 204 5.94 1.59 16.08
N LEU A 205 4.67 1.46 15.66
CA LEU A 205 3.59 2.21 16.32
C LEU A 205 3.39 1.81 17.79
N CYS A 206 3.69 0.56 18.15
CA CYS A 206 3.55 0.08 19.52
C CYS A 206 4.49 0.83 20.47
N MET A 207 5.79 0.95 20.12
CA MET A 207 6.73 1.66 20.98
C MET A 207 6.43 3.16 21.04
N LEU A 208 6.02 3.76 19.92
CA LEU A 208 5.61 5.17 19.88
C LEU A 208 4.45 5.44 20.85
N PHE A 209 3.41 4.59 20.81
CA PHE A 209 2.28 4.71 21.72
C PHE A 209 2.70 4.58 23.19
N CYS A 210 3.54 3.61 23.53
CA CYS A 210 4.02 3.42 24.91
C CYS A 210 4.96 4.52 25.41
N SER A 211 5.56 5.30 24.51
CA SER A 211 6.49 6.38 24.86
C SER A 211 5.80 7.72 25.14
N LEU A 212 4.55 7.88 24.70
CA LEU A 212 3.71 9.07 24.93
C LEU A 212 3.09 9.02 26.33
#